data_AF-A0A7K2NX36-F1
#
_entry.id   AF-A0A7K2NX36-F1
#
_cell.length_a   1.000
_cell.length_b   1.000
_cell.length_c   1.000
_cell.angle_alpha   90.00
_cell.angle_beta   90.00
_cell.angle_gamma   90.00
#
_symmetry.space_group_name_H-M   'P 1'
#
loop_
_entity.id
_entity.type
_entity.pdbx_description
1 polymer ?
#
loop_
_entity_poly.entity_id
_entity_poly.type
_entity_poly.pdbx_seq_one_letter_code
_entity_poly.pdbx_strand_id
1 'polypeptide(L)'
;LAASRAGDFEALVSVLHPDVVLRADAGALARGVAASKVVRGARTVATGAFHFRHLAPLAHVVLVNDAVGTVALSDGRPVSITYVTVADGLITGLYILSDPERLAGLDVSALGA
;
A
#
# COMPACT_ATOMS: atom_id res chain seq x y z
N LEU A 1 0.83 -9.57 2.99
CA LEU A 1 1.85 -9.20 1.98
C LEU A 1 2.14 -10.32 0.98
N ALA A 2 2.34 -11.57 1.41
CA ALA A 2 2.60 -12.69 0.49
C ALA A 2 1.50 -12.91 -0.56
N ALA A 3 0.22 -12.90 -0.15
CA ALA A 3 -0.92 -13.05 -1.06
C ALA A 3 -0.94 -11.98 -2.17
N SER A 4 -0.73 -10.71 -1.82
CA SER A 4 -0.64 -9.61 -2.79
C SER A 4 0.52 -9.77 -3.78
N ARG A 5 1.68 -10.27 -3.30
CA ARG A 5 2.86 -10.55 -4.14
C ARG A 5 2.65 -11.75 -5.07
N ALA A 6 1.99 -12.80 -4.58
CA ALA A 6 1.68 -14.00 -5.34
C ALA A 6 0.51 -13.81 -6.31
N GLY A 7 -0.21 -12.68 -6.24
CA GLY A 7 -1.46 -12.49 -6.98
C GLY A 7 -2.57 -13.46 -6.51
N ASP A 8 -2.52 -13.89 -5.25
CA ASP A 8 -3.54 -14.73 -4.65
C ASP A 8 -4.64 -13.84 -4.07
N PHE A 9 -5.68 -13.62 -4.86
CA PHE A 9 -6.79 -12.74 -4.51
C PHE A 9 -7.60 -13.29 -3.33
N GLU A 10 -7.88 -14.58 -3.30
CA GLU A 10 -8.69 -15.20 -2.24
C GLU A 10 -7.92 -15.26 -0.93
N ALA A 11 -6.62 -15.56 -0.95
CA ALA A 11 -5.78 -15.46 0.24
C ALA A 11 -5.61 -14.01 0.72
N LEU A 12 -5.70 -13.02 -0.17
CA LEU A 12 -5.74 -11.62 0.25
C LEU A 12 -7.07 -11.32 0.95
N VAL A 13 -8.21 -11.72 0.37
CA VAL A 13 -9.53 -11.49 0.97
C VAL A 13 -9.65 -12.15 2.35
N SER A 14 -9.10 -13.36 2.54
CA SER A 14 -9.22 -14.10 3.80
C SER A 14 -8.53 -13.46 5.00
N VAL A 15 -7.56 -12.57 4.77
CA VAL A 15 -6.84 -11.84 5.83
C VAL A 15 -7.35 -10.41 6.05
N LEU A 16 -8.39 -9.99 5.32
CA LEU A 16 -9.01 -8.67 5.47
C LEU A 16 -10.19 -8.74 6.43
N HIS A 17 -10.30 -7.74 7.31
CA HIS A 17 -11.52 -7.51 8.07
C HIS A 17 -12.69 -7.21 7.11
N PRO A 18 -13.93 -7.67 7.37
CA PRO A 18 -15.08 -7.37 6.52
C PRO A 18 -15.27 -5.89 6.24
N ASP A 19 -15.05 -5.05 7.25
CA ASP A 19 -15.15 -3.58 7.19
C ASP A 19 -13.82 -2.87 6.89
N VAL A 20 -12.80 -3.58 6.38
CA VAL A 20 -11.50 -2.98 6.06
C VAL A 20 -11.65 -1.73 5.22
N VAL A 21 -10.82 -0.73 5.51
CA VAL A 21 -10.75 0.52 4.74
C VAL A 21 -9.41 0.64 4.04
N LEU A 22 -9.43 0.81 2.72
CA LEU A 22 -8.29 1.24 1.93
C LEU A 22 -8.36 2.75 1.73
N ARG A 23 -7.28 3.46 2.06
CA ARG A 23 -7.05 4.85 1.65
C ARG A 23 -5.84 4.90 0.74
N ALA A 24 -6.04 5.31 -0.51
CA ALA A 24 -4.97 5.58 -1.45
C ALA A 24 -4.85 7.09 -1.67
N ASP A 25 -3.63 7.61 -1.66
CA ASP A 25 -3.32 9.02 -1.89
C ASP A 25 -2.21 9.09 -2.94
N ALA A 26 -2.59 9.49 -4.16
CA ALA A 26 -1.69 9.59 -5.30
C ALA A 26 -1.31 11.05 -5.63
N GLY A 27 -1.70 11.99 -4.79
CA GLY A 27 -1.42 13.41 -4.97
C GLY A 27 -2.24 14.06 -6.09
N ALA A 28 -2.17 15.39 -6.17
CA ALA A 28 -2.95 16.18 -7.13
C ALA A 28 -2.59 15.92 -8.61
N LEU A 29 -1.38 15.39 -8.86
CA LEU A 29 -0.89 15.05 -10.19
C LEU A 29 -1.61 13.83 -10.79
N ALA A 30 -2.14 12.94 -9.94
CA ALA A 30 -3.07 11.89 -10.37
C ALA A 30 -4.43 12.53 -10.69
N ARG A 31 -4.60 12.99 -11.93
CA ARG A 31 -5.76 13.79 -12.36
C ARG A 31 -7.11 13.20 -11.89
N GLY A 32 -7.91 14.01 -11.19
CA GLY A 32 -9.32 13.74 -10.87
C GLY A 32 -9.56 12.89 -9.61
N VAL A 33 -10.58 12.01 -9.65
CA VAL A 33 -11.04 11.11 -8.56
C VAL A 33 -9.93 10.13 -8.07
N ALA A 34 -8.76 10.16 -8.69
CA ALA A 34 -7.60 9.34 -8.37
C ALA A 34 -6.64 9.98 -7.33
N ALA A 35 -6.76 11.28 -7.04
CA ALA A 35 -5.84 11.98 -6.13
C ALA A 35 -5.90 11.42 -4.69
N SER A 36 -7.10 11.15 -4.19
CA SER A 36 -7.27 10.42 -2.93
C SER A 36 -8.57 9.62 -2.95
N LYS A 37 -8.48 8.30 -2.72
CA LYS A 37 -9.61 7.38 -2.80
C LYS A 37 -9.74 6.61 -1.49
N VAL A 38 -10.96 6.55 -0.96
CA VAL A 38 -11.31 5.65 0.13
C VAL A 38 -12.21 4.55 -0.40
N VAL A 39 -11.86 3.29 -0.12
CA VAL A 39 -12.62 2.10 -0.47
C VAL A 39 -12.88 1.30 0.80
N ARG A 40 -14.06 0.71 0.91
CA ARG A 40 -14.46 -0.10 2.06
C ARG A 40 -14.90 -1.49 1.62
N GLY A 41 -14.74 -2.46 2.51
CA GLY A 41 -15.18 -3.83 2.30
C GLY A 41 -14.05 -4.72 1.77
N ALA A 42 -13.90 -5.90 2.36
CA ALA A 42 -12.80 -6.83 2.05
C ALA A 42 -12.59 -7.07 0.55
N ARG A 43 -13.66 -7.42 -0.19
CA ARG A 43 -13.55 -7.71 -1.63
C ARG A 43 -13.17 -6.48 -2.46
N THR A 44 -13.82 -5.35 -2.21
CA THR A 44 -13.54 -4.11 -2.95
C THR A 44 -12.13 -3.58 -2.66
N VAL A 45 -11.68 -3.70 -1.40
CA VAL A 45 -10.31 -3.38 -1.00
C VAL A 45 -9.30 -4.32 -1.66
N ALA A 46 -9.55 -5.62 -1.68
CA ALA A 46 -8.69 -6.58 -2.36
C ALA A 46 -8.56 -6.28 -3.86
N THR A 47 -9.65 -5.91 -4.54
CA THR A 47 -9.62 -5.48 -5.95
C THR A 47 -8.78 -4.22 -6.13
N GLY A 48 -8.94 -3.24 -5.24
CA GLY A 48 -8.13 -2.02 -5.21
C GLY A 48 -6.63 -2.30 -5.06
N ALA A 49 -6.26 -3.12 -4.07
CA ALA A 49 -4.88 -3.51 -3.80
C ALA A 49 -4.24 -4.26 -4.98
N PHE A 50 -5.03 -5.04 -5.72
CA PHE A 50 -4.56 -5.77 -6.89
C PHE A 50 -4.05 -4.87 -8.02
N HIS A 51 -4.58 -3.65 -8.17
CA HIS A 51 -4.07 -2.68 -9.14
C HIS A 51 -2.62 -2.29 -8.85
N PHE A 52 -2.19 -2.29 -7.58
CA PHE A 52 -0.85 -1.91 -7.14
C PHE A 52 0.11 -3.09 -6.98
N ARG A 53 -0.32 -4.33 -7.29
CA ARG A 53 0.52 -5.53 -7.13
C ARG A 53 1.83 -5.49 -7.90
N HIS A 54 1.87 -4.73 -9.00
CA HIS A 54 3.07 -4.56 -9.84
C HIS A 54 4.22 -3.87 -9.09
N LEU A 55 3.93 -3.16 -7.98
CA LEU A 55 4.93 -2.55 -7.11
C LEU A 55 5.46 -3.52 -6.04
N ALA A 56 4.78 -4.65 -5.82
CA ALA A 56 5.11 -5.58 -4.75
C ALA A 56 6.50 -6.26 -4.90
N PRO A 57 7.03 -6.50 -6.11
CA PRO A 57 8.42 -6.94 -6.32
C PRO A 57 9.47 -5.87 -5.97
N LEU A 58 9.11 -4.59 -6.05
CA LEU A 58 9.98 -3.44 -5.75
C LEU A 58 9.97 -3.08 -4.25
N ALA A 59 9.18 -3.80 -3.45
CA ALA A 59 8.80 -3.40 -2.11
C ALA A 59 9.74 -3.93 -1.02
N HIS A 60 10.41 -3.02 -0.33
CA HIS A 60 11.21 -3.27 0.88
C HIS A 60 10.31 -3.18 2.11
N VAL A 61 10.45 -4.10 3.07
CA VAL A 61 9.71 -4.04 4.34
C VAL A 61 10.36 -3.01 5.25
N VAL A 62 9.55 -2.12 5.82
CA VAL A 62 9.99 -1.01 6.67
C VAL A 62 9.00 -0.80 7.82
N LEU A 63 9.40 0.00 8.81
CA LEU A 63 8.47 0.57 9.78
C LEU A 63 7.99 1.93 9.28
N VAL A 64 6.68 2.13 9.27
CA VAL A 64 6.02 3.39 8.95
C VAL A 64 5.23 3.81 10.18
N ASN A 65 5.70 4.80 10.92
CA ASN A 65 5.10 5.25 12.18
C ASN A 65 4.81 4.08 13.14
N ASP A 66 5.83 3.26 13.41
CA ASP A 66 5.77 2.03 14.23
C ASP A 66 4.84 0.91 13.71
N ALA A 67 4.21 1.09 12.55
CA ALA A 67 3.44 0.05 11.87
C ALA A 67 4.30 -0.66 10.82
N VAL A 68 4.09 -1.97 10.66
CA VAL A 68 4.72 -2.72 9.56
C VAL A 68 4.17 -2.21 8.23
N GLY A 69 5.09 -1.79 7.36
CA GLY A 69 4.78 -1.31 6.04
C GLY A 69 5.80 -1.74 5.01
N THR A 70 5.65 -1.20 3.81
CA THR A 70 6.56 -1.40 2.70
C THR A 70 6.78 -0.09 1.96
N VAL A 71 7.98 0.11 1.43
CA VAL A 71 8.26 1.14 0.44
C VAL A 71 8.72 0.48 -0.86
N ALA A 72 8.09 0.88 -1.97
CA ALA A 72 8.51 0.46 -3.30
C ALA A 72 9.50 1.48 -3.85
N LEU A 73 10.65 1.00 -4.33
CA LEU A 73 11.70 1.83 -4.93
C LEU A 73 11.76 1.60 -6.44
N SER A 74 11.85 2.68 -7.22
CA SER A 74 12.22 2.65 -8.64
C SER A 74 13.44 3.55 -8.83
N ASP A 75 14.52 3.02 -9.41
CA ASP A 75 15.77 3.77 -9.62
C ASP A 75 16.29 4.46 -8.36
N GLY A 76 16.20 3.77 -7.21
CA GLY A 76 16.61 4.29 -5.89
C GLY A 76 15.69 5.36 -5.31
N ARG A 77 14.55 5.65 -5.94
CA ARG A 77 13.58 6.66 -5.49
C ARG A 77 12.29 6.00 -5.00
N PRO A 78 11.67 6.50 -3.91
CA PRO A 78 10.40 5.98 -3.45
C PRO A 78 9.29 6.33 -4.44
N VAL A 79 8.54 5.31 -4.88
CA VAL A 79 7.37 5.47 -5.77
C VAL A 79 6.06 5.11 -5.08
N SER A 80 6.13 4.41 -3.94
CA SER A 80 4.96 4.14 -3.10
C SER A 80 5.37 3.76 -1.69
N ILE A 81 4.58 4.18 -0.71
CA ILE A 81 4.58 3.63 0.64
C ILE A 81 3.23 2.97 0.89
N THR A 82 3.26 1.77 1.46
CA THR A 82 2.07 1.07 1.92
C THR A 82 2.24 0.67 3.37
N TYR A 83 1.23 0.84 4.20
CA TYR A 83 1.21 0.24 5.52
C TYR A 83 -0.19 -0.29 5.84
N VAL A 84 -0.25 -1.19 6.81
CA VAL A 84 -1.49 -1.86 7.21
C VAL A 84 -1.72 -1.68 8.70
N THR A 85 -2.98 -1.60 9.10
CA THR A 85 -3.36 -1.76 10.50
C THR A 85 -3.94 -3.15 10.68
N VAL A 86 -3.54 -3.81 11.76
CA VAL A 86 -3.95 -5.18 12.08
C VAL A 86 -4.58 -5.20 13.45
N ALA A 87 -5.74 -5.84 13.58
CA ALA A 87 -6.40 -6.14 14.85
C ALA A 87 -6.94 -7.57 14.78
N ASP A 88 -6.78 -8.33 15.86
CA ASP A 88 -7.29 -9.70 15.98
C ASP A 88 -6.88 -10.63 14.82
N GLY A 89 -5.65 -10.43 14.30
CA GLY A 89 -5.10 -11.21 13.19
C GLY A 89 -5.63 -10.82 11.79
N LEU A 90 -6.48 -9.81 11.68
CA LEU A 90 -7.05 -9.32 10.43
C LEU A 90 -6.57 -7.91 10.09
N ILE A 91 -6.42 -7.63 8.81
CA ILE A 91 -6.12 -6.30 8.30
C ILE A 91 -7.39 -5.46 8.36
N THR A 92 -7.39 -4.43 9.21
CA THR A 92 -8.50 -3.50 9.40
C THR A 92 -8.37 -2.24 8.55
N GLY A 93 -7.15 -1.94 8.10
CA GLY A 93 -6.86 -0.77 7.29
C GLY A 93 -5.68 -0.98 6.37
N LEU A 94 -5.74 -0.37 5.20
CA LEU A 94 -4.67 -0.32 4.23
C LEU A 94 -4.48 1.15 3.82
N TYR A 95 -3.24 1.62 3.82
CA TYR A 95 -2.91 2.97 3.40
C TYR A 95 -1.85 2.89 2.32
N ILE A 96 -2.07 3.58 1.20
CA ILE A 96 -1.14 3.68 0.08
C ILE A 96 -0.87 5.17 -0.16
N LEU A 97 0.39 5.57 -0.13
CA LEU A 97 0.86 6.89 -0.53
C LEU A 97 1.72 6.74 -1.78
N SER A 98 1.28 7.30 -2.90
CA SER A 98 2.02 7.37 -4.16
C SER A 98 2.12 8.81 -4.71
N ASP A 99 1.84 9.81 -3.87
CA ASP A 99 2.03 11.23 -4.19
C ASP A 99 3.53 11.56 -4.34
N PRO A 100 4.01 11.90 -5.56
CA PRO A 100 5.42 12.15 -5.79
C PRO A 100 5.98 13.32 -4.96
N GLU A 101 5.18 14.35 -4.68
CA GLU A 101 5.63 15.51 -3.92
C GLU A 101 5.88 15.13 -2.45
N ARG A 102 4.97 14.35 -1.88
CA ARG A 102 5.10 13.85 -0.49
C ARG A 102 6.20 12.80 -0.36
N LEU A 103 6.41 11.99 -1.39
CA LEU A 103 7.47 10.98 -1.41
C LEU A 103 8.87 11.58 -1.58
N ALA A 104 9.00 12.71 -2.29
CA ALA A 104 10.29 13.36 -2.53
C ALA A 104 11.00 13.84 -1.25
N GLY A 105 10.26 14.06 -0.16
CA GLY A 105 10.79 14.45 1.13
C GLY A 105 11.32 13.30 2.00
N LEU A 106 11.23 12.06 1.53
CA LEU A 106 11.61 10.88 2.32
C LEU A 106 13.05 10.48 2.08
N ASP A 107 13.81 10.36 3.16
CA ASP A 107 15.14 9.75 3.11
C ASP A 107 15.00 8.22 3.12
N VAL A 108 15.31 7.61 1.98
CA VAL A 108 15.33 6.16 1.80
C VAL A 108 16.75 5.62 1.59
N SER A 109 17.78 6.40 1.91
CA SER A 109 19.18 6.03 1.70
C SER A 109 19.57 4.72 2.41
N ALA A 110 18.97 4.43 3.56
CA ALA A 110 19.16 3.19 4.30
C ALA A 110 18.55 1.93 3.64
N LEU A 111 17.75 2.09 2.58
CA LEU A 111 17.05 0.99 1.91
C LEU A 111 17.70 0.60 0.57
N GLY A 112 18.71 1.36 0.12
CA GLY A 112 19.48 1.09 -1.08
C GLY A 112 20.82 0.41 -0.80
N ALA A 113 21.00 -0.78 -1.35
CA ALA A 113 22.28 -1.35 -1.79
C ALA A 113 22.02 -2.16 -3.07
#